data_AF-B1VRQ8-F1
#
_entry.id   AF-B1VRQ8-F1
#
_cell.length_a   1.000
_cell.length_b   1.000
_cell.length_c   1.000
_cell.angle_alpha   90.00
_cell.angle_beta   90.00
_cell.angle_gamma   90.00
#
_symmetry.space_group_name_H-M   'P 1'
#
loop_
_entity.id
_entity.type
_entity.pdbx_description
1 polymer ?
#
loop_
_entity_poly.entity_id
_entity_poly.type
_entity_poly.pdbx_seq_one_letter_code
_entity_poly.pdbx_strand_id
1 'polypeptide(L)'
;MTTPIGPLVLFDDDYHMYVLPDRASAEAWWEMPDEYALGFDALARPLRMAGEPHQVTLELSGDHSAEAELHRLVADHYQRFLPGQAPPQGSDLSEFVAGLPVEGA
;
A
#
# COMPACT_ATOMS: atom_id res chain seq x y z
N MET A 1 -7.42 18.28 6.18
CA MET A 1 -7.14 17.10 5.33
C MET A 1 -6.74 15.98 6.24
N THR A 2 -7.37 14.82 6.08
CA THR A 2 -7.06 13.61 6.84
C THR A 2 -5.72 13.04 6.36
N THR A 3 -4.82 12.73 7.29
CA THR A 3 -3.50 12.15 6.97
C THR A 3 -3.66 10.62 6.85
N PRO A 4 -2.94 9.95 5.92
CA PRO A 4 -2.80 8.50 5.92
C PRO A 4 -2.30 8.00 7.28
N ILE A 5 -2.76 6.83 7.72
CA ILE A 5 -2.38 6.26 9.02
C ILE A 5 -1.82 4.85 8.89
N GLY A 6 -0.97 4.49 9.86
CA GLY A 6 -0.43 3.15 10.00
C GLY A 6 0.46 2.75 8.81
N PRO A 7 0.71 1.43 8.64
CA PRO A 7 1.42 0.96 7.48
C PRO A 7 0.66 1.31 6.20
N LEU A 8 1.40 1.69 5.16
CA LEU A 8 0.89 1.98 3.84
C LEU A 8 1.20 0.80 2.93
N VAL A 9 0.18 0.30 2.24
CA VAL A 9 0.32 -0.75 1.23
C VAL A 9 0.31 -0.07 -0.13
N LEU A 10 1.45 -0.07 -0.81
CA LEU A 10 1.65 0.59 -2.10
C LEU A 10 1.87 -0.45 -3.20
N PHE A 11 1.44 -0.11 -4.41
CA PHE A 11 1.62 -0.91 -5.62
C PHE A 11 2.26 -0.05 -6.70
N ASP A 12 3.31 -0.56 -7.33
CA ASP A 12 3.90 0.06 -8.51
C ASP A 12 3.09 -0.26 -9.79
N ASP A 13 3.53 0.28 -10.93
CA ASP A 13 2.93 0.07 -12.25
C ASP A 13 2.98 -1.39 -12.75
N ASP A 14 3.93 -2.17 -12.24
CA ASP A 14 4.03 -3.62 -12.45
C ASP A 14 3.20 -4.45 -11.46
N TYR A 15 2.50 -3.81 -10.51
CA TYR A 15 1.75 -4.42 -9.40
C TYR A 15 2.60 -5.17 -8.37
N HIS A 16 3.89 -4.83 -8.24
CA HIS A 16 4.67 -5.21 -7.09
C HIS A 16 4.14 -4.48 -5.84
N MET A 17 3.98 -5.20 -4.74
CA MET A 17 3.45 -4.69 -3.49
C MET A 17 4.60 -4.33 -2.56
N TYR A 18 4.47 -3.20 -1.88
CA TYR A 18 5.39 -2.73 -0.85
C TYR A 18 4.58 -2.31 0.37
N VAL A 19 4.97 -2.76 1.56
CA VAL A 19 4.32 -2.34 2.81
C VAL A 19 5.31 -1.53 3.64
N LEU A 20 5.04 -0.24 3.79
CA LEU A 20 5.92 0.71 4.46
C LEU A 20 5.29 1.13 5.79
N PRO A 21 6.07 1.27 6.88
CA PRO A 21 5.53 1.37 8.24
C PRO A 21 4.73 2.65 8.50
N ASP A 22 5.05 3.73 7.79
CA ASP A 22 4.36 5.01 7.86
C ASP A 22 4.57 5.85 6.60
N ARG A 23 3.84 6.97 6.54
CA ARG A 23 3.90 7.94 5.45
C ARG A 23 5.30 8.51 5.20
N ALA A 24 6.05 8.83 6.25
CA ALA A 24 7.35 9.48 6.09
C ALA A 24 8.37 8.51 5.49
N SER A 25 8.32 7.25 5.93
CA SER A 25 9.11 6.15 5.35
C SER A 25 8.73 5.92 3.89
N ALA A 26 7.44 5.95 3.57
CA ALA A 26 6.96 5.80 2.19
C ALA A 26 7.41 6.93 1.26
N GLU A 27 7.27 8.19 1.69
CA GLU A 27 7.71 9.35 0.93
C GLU A 27 9.24 9.41 0.77
N ALA A 28 10.00 8.87 1.72
CA ALA A 28 11.45 8.80 1.65
C ALA A 28 11.96 7.64 0.78
N TRP A 29 11.19 6.55 0.67
CA TRP A 29 11.56 5.37 -0.11
C TRP A 29 11.23 5.54 -1.60
N TRP A 30 10.10 6.17 -1.91
CA TRP A 30 9.60 6.24 -3.28
C TRP A 30 10.21 7.42 -4.04
N GLU A 31 10.85 7.12 -5.18
CA GLU A 31 11.59 8.11 -5.96
C GLU A 31 10.74 8.79 -7.02
N MET A 32 9.92 8.04 -7.75
CA MET A 32 9.22 8.52 -8.94
C MET A 32 7.70 8.40 -8.78
N PRO A 33 6.94 9.51 -8.78
CA PRO A 33 5.47 9.46 -8.65
C PRO A 33 4.74 8.71 -9.77
N ASP A 34 5.35 8.58 -10.96
CA ASP A 34 4.79 7.89 -12.11
C ASP A 34 4.98 6.36 -12.08
N GLU A 35 5.90 5.86 -11.27
CA GLU A 35 6.03 4.42 -10.95
C GLU A 35 4.93 3.95 -9.98
N TYR A 36 4.19 4.86 -9.37
CA TYR A 36 3.08 4.53 -8.47
C TYR A 36 1.79 4.26 -9.26
N ALA A 37 1.19 3.09 -9.05
CA ALA A 37 -0.13 2.77 -9.59
C ALA A 37 -1.26 3.08 -8.59
N LEU A 38 -1.11 2.57 -7.36
CA LEU A 38 -2.16 2.64 -6.32
C LEU A 38 -1.56 2.43 -4.94
N GLY A 39 -2.27 2.87 -3.91
CA GLY A 39 -1.92 2.55 -2.53
C GLY A 39 -3.08 2.76 -1.58
N PHE A 40 -2.92 2.21 -0.38
CA PHE A 40 -3.90 2.26 0.69
C PHE A 40 -3.23 2.48 2.04
N ASP A 41 -3.93 3.12 2.96
CA ASP A 41 -3.53 3.17 4.36
C ASP A 41 -4.05 1.96 5.15
N ALA A 42 -3.78 1.93 6.46
CA ALA A 42 -4.20 0.83 7.34
C ALA A 42 -5.73 0.63 7.46
N LEU A 43 -6.54 1.57 6.99
CA LEU A 43 -8.01 1.48 6.93
C LEU A 43 -8.52 1.16 5.52
N ALA A 44 -7.61 0.73 4.63
CA ALA A 44 -7.86 0.51 3.21
C ALA A 44 -8.43 1.75 2.50
N ARG A 45 -8.13 2.96 2.99
CA ARG A 45 -8.53 4.19 2.31
C ARG A 45 -7.54 4.44 1.17
N PRO A 46 -8.03 4.76 -0.04
CA PRO A 46 -7.16 4.90 -1.19
C PRO A 46 -6.27 6.13 -1.04
N LEU A 47 -5.04 5.98 -1.50
CA LEU A 47 -4.03 7.01 -1.55
C LEU A 47 -3.92 7.59 -2.95
N ARG A 48 -3.21 8.71 -3.05
CA ARG A 48 -2.61 9.22 -4.27
C ARG A 48 -1.19 9.64 -3.96
N MET A 49 -0.29 9.45 -4.92
CA MET A 49 1.04 10.01 -4.89
C MET A 49 1.09 11.24 -5.81
N ALA A 50 1.76 12.29 -5.35
CA ALA A 50 1.98 13.52 -6.09
C ALA A 50 3.33 14.13 -5.74
N GLY A 51 3.78 15.11 -6.51
CA GLY A 51 5.05 15.81 -6.27
C GLY A 51 6.02 15.64 -7.42
N GLU A 52 7.28 15.95 -7.17
CA GLU A 52 8.38 15.84 -8.12
C GLU A 52 9.21 14.57 -7.81
N PRO A 53 10.00 14.06 -8.77
CA PRO A 53 11.02 13.05 -8.50
C PRO A 53 11.85 13.34 -7.25
N HIS A 54 12.00 12.35 -6.38
CA HIS A 54 12.64 12.38 -5.06
C HIS A 54 12.01 13.34 -4.04
N GLN A 55 10.83 13.89 -4.33
CA GLN A 55 10.06 14.79 -3.45
C GLN A 55 8.57 14.42 -3.51
N VAL A 56 8.29 13.13 -3.37
CA VAL A 56 6.92 12.63 -3.44
C VAL A 56 6.17 12.91 -2.15
N THR A 57 4.85 13.00 -2.27
CA THR A 57 3.92 13.22 -1.17
C THR A 57 2.76 12.23 -1.31
N LEU A 58 2.38 11.60 -0.20
CA LEU A 58 1.24 10.70 -0.12
C LEU A 58 0.07 11.34 0.61
N GLU A 59 -1.08 11.30 -0.04
CA GLU A 59 -2.32 11.88 0.46
C GLU A 59 -3.48 10.92 0.27
N LEU A 60 -4.52 11.04 1.10
CA LEU A 60 -5.76 10.31 0.86
C LEU A 60 -6.45 10.86 -0.39
N SER A 61 -6.86 9.97 -1.29
CA SER A 61 -7.69 10.30 -2.46
C SER A 61 -9.19 10.11 -2.18
N GLY A 62 -9.54 9.42 -1.09
CA GLY A 62 -10.90 9.28 -0.59
C GLY A 62 -10.95 8.85 0.87
N ASP A 63 -12.08 9.09 1.54
CA ASP A 63 -12.28 8.73 2.95
C ASP A 63 -12.96 7.36 3.14
N HIS A 64 -13.47 6.76 2.07
CA HIS A 64 -14.13 5.47 2.11
C HIS A 64 -13.13 4.33 2.03
N SER A 65 -13.34 3.30 2.85
CA SER A 65 -12.56 2.07 2.80
C SER A 65 -12.85 1.30 1.51
N ALA A 66 -11.79 0.91 0.81
CA ALA A 66 -11.79 0.11 -0.40
C ALA A 66 -11.20 -1.29 -0.12
N GLU A 67 -11.56 -1.89 1.01
CA GLU A 67 -11.04 -3.17 1.49
C GLU A 67 -11.06 -4.28 0.42
N ALA A 68 -12.19 -4.47 -0.26
CA ALA A 68 -12.31 -5.51 -1.30
C ALA A 68 -11.29 -5.32 -2.44
N GLU A 69 -10.95 -4.09 -2.78
CA GLU A 69 -9.94 -3.80 -3.80
C GLU A 69 -8.53 -4.06 -3.29
N LEU A 70 -8.22 -3.65 -2.05
CA LEU A 70 -6.96 -3.99 -1.39
C LEU A 70 -6.73 -5.51 -1.37
N HIS A 71 -7.71 -6.29 -0.89
CA HIS A 71 -7.62 -7.76 -0.86
C HIS A 71 -7.37 -8.35 -2.24
N ARG A 72 -8.06 -7.86 -3.27
CA ARG A 72 -7.90 -8.31 -4.66
C ARG A 72 -6.48 -8.07 -5.16
N LEU A 73 -5.91 -6.89 -4.89
CA LEU A 73 -4.57 -6.53 -5.38
C LEU A 73 -3.46 -7.25 -4.63
N VAL A 74 -3.60 -7.44 -3.32
CA VAL A 74 -2.68 -8.28 -2.55
C VAL A 74 -2.70 -9.71 -3.08
N ALA A 75 -3.88 -10.28 -3.32
CA ALA A 75 -3.98 -11.64 -3.88
C ALA A 75 -3.34 -11.74 -5.28
N ASP A 76 -3.51 -10.73 -6.13
CA ASP A 76 -2.89 -10.67 -7.46
C ASP A 76 -1.35 -10.59 -7.37
N HIS A 77 -0.81 -9.76 -6.47
CA HIS A 77 0.63 -9.70 -6.20
C HIS A 77 1.17 -11.07 -5.78
N TYR A 78 0.56 -11.72 -4.79
CA TYR A 78 1.00 -13.03 -4.31
C TYR A 78 0.96 -14.08 -5.42
N GLN A 79 -0.10 -14.08 -6.23
CA GLN A 79 -0.23 -15.01 -7.35
C GLN A 79 0.87 -14.81 -8.41
N ARG A 80 1.22 -13.56 -8.72
CA ARG A 80 2.20 -13.23 -9.77
C ARG A 80 3.64 -13.42 -9.32
N PHE A 81 3.97 -12.96 -8.12
CA PHE A 81 5.36 -12.76 -7.69
C PHE A 81 5.80 -13.70 -6.58
N LEU A 82 4.88 -14.33 -5.84
CA LEU A 82 5.19 -15.21 -4.71
C LEU A 82 4.56 -16.60 -4.88
N PRO A 83 4.91 -17.36 -5.94
CA PRO A 83 4.29 -18.64 -6.23
C PRO A 83 4.45 -19.62 -5.06
N GLY A 84 3.32 -20.15 -4.59
CA GLY A 84 3.27 -21.09 -3.46
C GLY A 84 3.13 -20.43 -2.08
N GLN A 85 3.16 -19.10 -2.01
CA GLN A 85 2.76 -18.37 -0.81
C GLN A 85 1.30 -17.94 -0.91
N ALA A 86 0.62 -17.82 0.24
CA ALA A 86 -0.74 -17.31 0.32
C ALA A 86 -0.72 -15.96 1.04
N PRO A 87 -1.55 -15.00 0.61
CA PRO A 87 -1.71 -13.75 1.33
C PRO A 87 -2.33 -14.00 2.71
N PRO A 88 -2.14 -13.09 3.68
CA PRO A 88 -2.74 -13.19 5.00
C PRO A 88 -4.26 -13.41 4.93
N GLN A 89 -4.79 -14.27 5.79
CA GLN A 89 -6.21 -14.64 5.84
C GLN A 89 -6.94 -13.95 7.02
N GLY A 90 -6.46 -12.76 7.43
CA GLY A 90 -7.02 -12.01 8.56
C GLY A 90 -8.53 -11.84 8.43
N SER A 91 -9.25 -12.02 9.55
CA SER A 91 -10.72 -12.01 9.55
C SER A 91 -11.30 -10.60 9.55
N ASP A 92 -10.52 -9.65 10.03
CA ASP A 92 -10.75 -8.22 9.89
C ASP A 92 -9.58 -7.53 9.17
N LEU A 93 -9.83 -6.30 8.70
CA LEU A 93 -8.85 -5.53 7.95
C LEU A 93 -7.56 -5.26 8.74
N SER A 94 -7.67 -5.02 10.06
CA SER A 94 -6.50 -4.76 10.90
C SER A 94 -5.57 -5.97 10.99
N GLU A 95 -6.12 -7.17 11.20
CA GLU A 95 -5.38 -8.43 11.20
C GLU A 95 -4.76 -8.70 9.83
N PHE A 96 -5.52 -8.44 8.76
CA PHE A 96 -5.04 -8.62 7.40
C PHE A 96 -3.81 -7.75 7.11
N VAL A 97 -3.92 -6.44 7.37
CA VAL A 97 -2.82 -5.48 7.13
C VAL A 97 -1.62 -5.78 8.03
N ALA A 98 -1.84 -6.11 9.31
CA ALA A 98 -0.76 -6.47 10.24
C ALA A 98 -0.03 -7.76 9.86
N GLY A 99 -0.67 -8.65 9.08
CA GLY A 99 -0.06 -9.88 8.58
C GLY A 99 0.78 -9.71 7.32
N LEU A 100 0.73 -8.54 6.67
CA LEU A 100 1.52 -8.30 5.45
C LEU A 100 3.01 -8.10 5.78
N PRO A 101 3.92 -8.51 4.88
CA PRO A 101 5.35 -8.36 5.09
C PRO A 101 5.74 -6.88 4.99
N VAL A 102 6.09 -6.26 6.13
CA VAL A 102 6.58 -4.88 6.18
C VAL A 102 8.02 -4.83 5.71
N GLU A 103 8.31 -3.96 4.75
CA GLU A 103 9.66 -3.72 4.24
C GLU A 103 10.56 -3.13 5.34
N GLY A 104 11.75 -3.73 5.50
CA GLY A 104 12.77 -3.25 6.45
C GLY A 104 12.55 -3.62 7.92
N ALA A 105 11.62 -4.52 8.23
CA ALA A 105 11.39 -5.08 9.58
C ALA A 105 12.18 -6.37 9.85
#